data_AF-A0A948F7E7-F1
#
_entry.id   AF-A0A948F7E7-F1
#
_cell.length_a   1.000
_cell.length_b   1.000
_cell.length_c   1.000
_cell.angle_alpha   90.00
_cell.angle_beta   90.00
_cell.angle_gamma   90.00
#
_symmetry.space_group_name_H-M   'P 1'
#
loop_
_entity.id
_entity.type
_entity.pdbx_description
1 polymer ?
#
loop_
_entity_poly.entity_id
_entity_poly.type
_entity_poly.pdbx_seq_one_letter_code
_entity_poly.pdbx_strand_id
1 'polypeptide(L)'
;MVAAHAQQVYRQTAAVNTGIDPVKLIHLMYERLLVHFRLVEEGIESKNPQKRGENLGKAIAIVTELLASINSEDDSDAAEFLRGLYGAILTELPKVSLGNDIGILHQATRYVERLKEIWEQTAMQEKKSAAEKNVAYDQSVTAGNISDRKNKPVSQGKDGKKTGLSVAI
;
A
#
# COMPACT_ATOMS: atom_id res chain seq x y z
N MET A 1 4.77 16.21 -23.81
CA MET A 1 5.58 15.09 -23.26
C MET A 1 6.10 15.31 -21.83
N VAL A 2 5.92 16.48 -21.19
CA VAL A 2 6.44 16.72 -19.81
C VAL A 2 5.52 16.17 -18.70
N ALA A 3 4.20 16.07 -18.93
CA ALA A 3 3.24 15.66 -17.90
C ALA A 3 3.34 14.17 -17.48
N ALA A 4 3.58 13.27 -18.45
CA ALA A 4 3.70 11.84 -18.17
C ALA A 4 4.94 11.50 -17.32
N HIS A 5 6.05 12.21 -17.56
CA HIS A 5 7.29 12.01 -16.82
C HIS A 5 7.16 12.48 -15.36
N ALA A 6 6.44 13.58 -15.11
CA ALA A 6 6.17 14.06 -13.75
C ALA A 6 5.32 13.07 -12.94
N GLN A 7 4.29 12.46 -13.55
CA GLN A 7 3.50 11.42 -12.92
C GLN A 7 4.33 10.17 -12.59
N GLN A 8 5.20 9.75 -13.51
CA GLN A 8 6.05 8.58 -13.30
C GLN A 8 7.09 8.78 -12.19
N VAL A 9 7.68 9.98 -12.10
CA VAL A 9 8.61 10.33 -10.99
C VAL A 9 7.88 10.34 -9.65
N TYR A 10 6.63 10.81 -9.58
CA TYR A 10 5.85 10.78 -8.34
C TYR A 10 5.55 9.35 -7.88
N ARG A 11 5.16 8.47 -8.82
CA ARG A 11 4.91 7.05 -8.54
C ARG A 11 6.16 6.34 -8.00
N GLN A 12 7.33 6.65 -8.57
CA GLN A 12 8.61 6.06 -8.13
C GLN A 12 9.09 6.63 -6.78
N THR A 13 8.94 7.94 -6.56
CA THR A 13 9.46 8.58 -5.34
C THR A 13 8.58 8.36 -4.10
N ALA A 14 7.25 8.25 -4.26
CA ALA A 14 6.33 7.99 -3.15
C ALA A 14 6.61 6.62 -2.47
N ALA A 15 6.97 5.61 -3.26
CA ALA A 15 7.32 4.27 -2.77
C ALA A 15 8.74 4.20 -2.17
N VAL A 16 9.69 4.97 -2.71
CA VAL A 16 11.12 4.87 -2.34
C VAL A 16 11.50 5.71 -1.11
N ASN A 17 10.83 6.83 -0.84
CA ASN A 17 11.28 7.78 0.20
C ASN A 17 10.66 7.59 1.60
N THR A 18 9.64 6.75 1.78
CA THR A 18 8.94 6.62 3.08
C THR A 18 9.28 5.34 3.84
N GLY A 19 9.90 4.35 3.19
CA GLY A 19 10.11 3.01 3.77
C GLY A 19 8.81 2.25 4.07
N ILE A 20 7.65 2.81 3.70
CA ILE A 20 6.35 2.18 3.88
C ILE A 20 6.08 1.31 2.66
N ASP A 21 5.75 0.06 2.94
CA ASP A 21 5.39 -0.90 1.92
C ASP A 21 4.10 -0.49 1.16
N PRO A 22 4.06 -0.62 -0.18
CA PRO A 22 2.89 -0.22 -0.98
C PRO A 22 1.58 -0.88 -0.55
N VAL A 23 1.58 -2.16 -0.14
CA VAL A 23 0.36 -2.86 0.33
C VAL A 23 -0.17 -2.23 1.61
N LYS A 24 0.74 -1.86 2.52
CA LYS A 24 0.42 -1.14 3.76
C LYS A 24 -0.07 0.29 3.47
N LEU A 25 0.49 0.95 2.46
CA LEU A 25 0.11 2.31 2.10
C LEU A 25 -1.35 2.39 1.63
N ILE A 26 -1.79 1.48 0.75
CA ILE A 26 -3.19 1.41 0.30
C ILE A 26 -4.15 1.18 1.48
N HIS A 27 -3.77 0.30 2.41
CA HIS A 27 -4.55 0.06 3.63
C HIS A 27 -4.72 1.34 4.47
N LEU A 28 -3.63 2.07 4.71
CA LEU A 28 -3.65 3.35 5.44
C LEU A 28 -4.47 4.43 4.71
N MET A 29 -4.46 4.42 3.37
CA MET A 29 -5.28 5.34 2.58
C MET A 29 -6.78 5.06 2.78
N TYR A 30 -7.20 3.80 2.81
CA TYR A 30 -8.59 3.46 3.14
C TYR A 30 -8.97 3.89 4.57
N GLU A 31 -8.11 3.65 5.55
CA GLU A 31 -8.35 4.11 6.92
C GLU A 31 -8.50 5.63 6.99
N ARG A 32 -7.60 6.37 6.35
CA ARG A 32 -7.65 7.84 6.33
C ARG A 32 -8.89 8.35 5.59
N LEU A 33 -9.30 7.69 4.51
CA LEU A 33 -10.51 8.04 3.76
C LEU A 33 -11.76 7.94 4.65
N LEU A 34 -11.90 6.83 5.39
CA LEU A 34 -13.01 6.64 6.33
C LEU A 34 -13.03 7.69 7.45
N VAL A 35 -11.85 8.07 7.97
CA VAL A 35 -11.73 9.18 8.92
C VAL A 35 -12.24 10.49 8.31
N HIS A 36 -11.90 10.80 7.06
CA HIS A 36 -12.41 12.01 6.41
C HIS A 36 -13.92 11.95 6.16
N PHE A 37 -14.49 10.80 5.79
CA PHE A 37 -15.94 10.66 5.67
C PHE A 37 -16.64 10.94 7.00
N ARG A 38 -16.15 10.41 8.12
CA ARG A 38 -16.65 10.74 9.47
C ARG A 38 -16.60 12.24 9.76
N LEU A 39 -15.49 12.91 9.42
CA LEU A 39 -15.34 14.35 9.65
C LEU A 39 -16.23 15.21 8.73
N VAL A 40 -16.54 14.74 7.52
CA VAL A 40 -17.53 15.36 6.62
C VAL A 40 -18.92 15.27 7.24
N GLU A 41 -19.31 14.09 7.73
CA GLU A 41 -20.57 13.85 8.43
C GLU A 41 -20.72 14.76 9.64
N GLU A 42 -19.71 14.82 10.52
CA GLU A 42 -19.70 15.74 11.66
C GLU A 42 -19.81 17.22 11.23
N GLY A 43 -19.23 17.59 10.09
CA GLY A 43 -19.35 18.93 9.50
C GLY A 43 -20.77 19.25 9.03
N ILE A 44 -21.51 18.26 8.52
CA ILE A 44 -22.93 18.38 8.16
C ILE A 44 -23.78 18.55 9.42
N GLU A 45 -23.61 17.65 10.40
CA GLU A 45 -24.39 17.64 11.66
C GLU A 45 -24.20 18.94 12.46
N SER A 46 -22.96 19.42 12.56
CA SER A 46 -22.62 20.66 13.27
C SER A 46 -22.90 21.94 12.46
N LYS A 47 -23.48 21.82 11.25
CA LYS A 47 -23.71 22.94 10.32
C LYS A 47 -22.43 23.76 10.06
N ASN A 48 -21.28 23.09 9.99
CA ASN A 48 -19.97 23.69 9.77
C ASN A 48 -19.50 23.43 8.32
N PRO A 49 -19.79 24.34 7.36
CA PRO A 49 -19.43 24.15 5.96
C PRO A 49 -17.92 24.13 5.71
N GLN A 50 -17.13 24.83 6.54
CA GLN A 50 -15.67 24.82 6.45
C GLN A 50 -15.13 23.41 6.75
N LYS A 51 -15.53 22.83 7.90
CA LYS A 51 -15.13 21.47 8.31
C LYS A 51 -15.57 20.43 7.27
N ARG A 52 -16.80 20.56 6.74
CA ARG A 52 -17.32 19.70 5.69
C ARG A 52 -16.45 19.79 4.42
N GLY A 53 -16.24 20.99 3.90
CA GLY A 53 -15.51 21.21 2.65
C GLY A 53 -14.06 20.77 2.71
N GLU A 54 -13.34 21.09 3.81
CA GLU A 54 -11.95 20.69 3.99
C GLU A 54 -11.76 19.18 4.01
N ASN A 55 -12.62 18.45 4.73
CA ASN A 55 -12.51 17.01 4.82
C ASN A 55 -13.00 16.31 3.55
N LEU A 56 -14.00 16.88 2.87
CA LEU A 56 -14.45 16.38 1.58
C LEU A 56 -13.36 16.50 0.51
N GLY A 57 -12.65 17.64 0.47
CA GLY A 57 -11.52 17.84 -0.43
C GLY A 57 -10.39 16.82 -0.17
N LYS A 58 -10.08 16.53 1.09
CA LYS A 58 -9.10 15.49 1.46
C LYS A 58 -9.55 14.09 1.06
N ALA A 59 -10.83 13.76 1.25
CA ALA A 59 -11.38 12.48 0.80
C ALA A 59 -11.27 12.32 -0.73
N ILE A 60 -11.66 13.35 -1.49
CA ILE A 60 -11.53 13.37 -2.96
C ILE A 60 -10.07 13.18 -3.39
N ALA A 61 -9.13 13.86 -2.74
CA ALA A 61 -7.71 13.71 -3.04
C ALA A 61 -7.24 12.26 -2.84
N ILE A 62 -7.61 11.61 -1.73
CA ILE A 62 -7.24 10.21 -1.48
C ILE A 62 -7.83 9.27 -2.53
N VAL A 63 -9.10 9.42 -2.89
CA VAL A 63 -9.73 8.58 -3.92
C VAL A 63 -9.08 8.80 -5.29
N THR A 64 -8.67 10.03 -5.59
CA THR A 64 -7.93 10.36 -6.83
C THR A 64 -6.57 9.65 -6.85
N GLU A 65 -5.84 9.66 -5.73
CA GLU A 65 -4.56 8.94 -5.62
C GLU A 65 -4.75 7.42 -5.71
N LEU A 66 -5.79 6.85 -5.11
CA LEU A 66 -6.14 5.43 -5.25
C LEU A 66 -6.40 5.07 -6.71
N LEU A 67 -7.18 5.89 -7.43
CA LEU A 67 -7.42 5.70 -8.86
C LEU A 67 -6.12 5.77 -9.68
N ALA A 68 -5.27 6.76 -9.41
CA ALA A 68 -3.99 6.93 -10.08
C ALA A 68 -2.96 5.83 -9.74
N SER A 69 -3.16 5.12 -8.62
CA SER A 69 -2.28 4.02 -8.22
C SER A 69 -2.45 2.77 -9.08
N ILE A 70 -3.63 2.58 -9.69
CA ILE A 70 -3.94 1.43 -10.56
C ILE A 70 -2.99 1.45 -11.76
N ASN A 71 -2.43 0.29 -12.13
CA ASN A 71 -1.60 0.18 -13.32
C ASN A 71 -2.46 0.43 -14.57
N SER A 72 -2.03 1.36 -15.42
CA SER A 72 -2.75 1.71 -16.66
C SER A 72 -2.70 0.61 -17.72
N GLU A 73 -1.76 -0.33 -17.60
CA GLU A 73 -1.63 -1.49 -18.48
C GLU A 73 -2.32 -2.75 -17.90
N ASP A 74 -2.93 -2.63 -16.72
CA ASP A 74 -3.68 -3.73 -16.11
C ASP A 74 -5.13 -3.68 -16.57
N ASP A 75 -5.46 -4.59 -17.49
CA ASP A 75 -6.78 -4.79 -18.09
C ASP A 75 -7.57 -5.92 -17.42
N SER A 76 -7.22 -6.30 -16.19
CA SER A 76 -8.00 -7.29 -15.44
C SER A 76 -9.38 -6.74 -15.04
N ASP A 77 -10.36 -7.64 -14.90
CA ASP A 77 -11.71 -7.31 -14.40
C ASP A 77 -11.66 -6.56 -13.06
N ALA A 78 -10.68 -6.90 -12.21
CA ALA A 78 -10.47 -6.24 -10.92
C ALA A 78 -10.03 -4.78 -11.08
N ALA A 79 -9.07 -4.51 -11.97
CA ALA A 79 -8.60 -3.16 -12.25
C ALA A 79 -9.70 -2.31 -12.90
N GLU A 80 -10.47 -2.88 -13.83
CA GLU A 80 -11.64 -2.21 -14.42
C GLU A 80 -12.72 -1.89 -13.38
N PHE A 81 -13.07 -2.85 -12.53
CA PHE A 81 -14.02 -2.65 -11.45
C PHE A 81 -13.61 -1.52 -10.51
N LEU A 82 -12.33 -1.51 -10.08
CA LEU A 82 -11.81 -0.45 -9.20
C LEU A 82 -11.81 0.92 -9.88
N ARG A 83 -11.41 1.00 -11.16
CA ARG A 83 -11.48 2.26 -11.94
C ARG A 83 -12.91 2.79 -12.00
N GLY A 84 -13.88 1.92 -12.29
CA GLY A 84 -15.29 2.28 -12.32
C GLY A 84 -15.82 2.74 -10.96
N LEU A 85 -15.52 2.00 -9.91
CA LEU A 85 -15.98 2.31 -8.55
C LEU A 85 -15.39 3.63 -8.02
N TYR A 86 -14.09 3.83 -8.15
CA TYR A 86 -13.46 5.09 -7.74
C TYR A 86 -13.94 6.27 -8.59
N GLY A 87 -14.11 6.09 -9.90
CA GLY A 87 -14.67 7.10 -10.79
C GLY A 87 -16.11 7.51 -10.39
N ALA A 88 -16.94 6.54 -10.03
CA ALA A 88 -18.28 6.80 -9.52
C ALA A 88 -18.23 7.57 -8.19
N ILE A 89 -17.39 7.16 -7.23
CA ILE A 89 -17.21 7.87 -5.95
C ILE A 89 -16.77 9.33 -6.19
N LEU A 90 -15.81 9.57 -7.09
CA LEU A 90 -15.34 10.92 -7.43
C LEU A 90 -16.41 11.79 -8.09
N THR A 91 -17.34 11.17 -8.82
CA THR A 91 -18.48 11.87 -9.44
C THR A 91 -19.54 12.26 -8.41
N GLU A 92 -19.75 11.42 -7.39
CA GLU A 92 -20.80 11.63 -6.38
C GLU A 92 -20.36 12.51 -5.21
N LEU A 93 -19.14 12.36 -4.70
CA LEU A 93 -18.67 13.07 -3.49
C LEU A 93 -18.85 14.60 -3.54
N PRO A 94 -18.58 15.32 -4.66
CA PRO A 94 -18.79 16.77 -4.72
C PRO A 94 -20.24 17.20 -4.43
N LYS A 95 -21.23 16.35 -4.72
CA LYS A 95 -22.65 16.64 -4.51
C LYS A 95 -23.00 16.73 -3.02
N VAL A 96 -22.23 16.09 -2.14
CA VAL A 96 -22.36 16.21 -0.67
C VAL A 96 -22.19 17.67 -0.23
N SER A 97 -21.33 18.44 -0.90
CA SER A 97 -21.10 19.85 -0.57
C SER A 97 -22.30 20.74 -0.88
N LEU A 98 -23.02 20.43 -1.97
CA LEU A 98 -24.12 21.22 -2.53
C LEU A 98 -25.47 20.91 -1.88
N GLY A 99 -25.75 19.62 -1.62
CA GLY A 99 -27.04 19.17 -1.11
C GLY A 99 -27.07 18.81 0.38
N ASN A 100 -25.90 18.75 1.05
CA ASN A 100 -25.75 18.06 2.34
C ASN A 100 -26.34 16.63 2.32
N ASP A 101 -26.33 15.98 1.15
CA ASP A 101 -26.88 14.64 1.00
C ASP A 101 -25.93 13.64 1.64
N ILE A 102 -26.25 13.29 2.89
CA ILE A 102 -25.49 12.35 3.69
C ILE A 102 -25.59 10.92 3.13
N GLY A 103 -26.63 10.60 2.35
CA GLY A 103 -26.82 9.28 1.76
C GLY A 103 -25.71 8.93 0.78
N ILE A 104 -25.22 9.92 0.02
CA ILE A 104 -24.05 9.77 -0.86
C ILE A 104 -22.82 9.37 -0.05
N LEU A 105 -22.60 10.04 1.08
CA LEU A 105 -21.45 9.80 1.95
C LEU A 105 -21.53 8.41 2.58
N HIS A 106 -22.71 8.01 3.10
CA HIS A 106 -22.93 6.68 3.66
C HIS A 106 -22.70 5.57 2.64
N GLN A 107 -23.15 5.75 1.40
CA GLN A 107 -22.93 4.77 0.35
C GLN A 107 -21.44 4.64 0.01
N ALA A 108 -20.73 5.77 -0.12
CA ALA A 108 -19.29 5.77 -0.35
C ALA A 108 -18.52 5.11 0.81
N THR A 109 -18.90 5.38 2.06
CA THR A 109 -18.34 4.74 3.26
C THR A 109 -18.47 3.22 3.16
N ARG A 110 -19.65 2.70 2.86
CA ARG A 110 -19.87 1.25 2.74
C ARG A 110 -18.99 0.60 1.66
N TYR A 111 -18.80 1.26 0.52
CA TYR A 111 -17.92 0.74 -0.53
C TYR A 111 -16.46 0.68 -0.05
N VAL A 112 -15.99 1.75 0.59
CA VAL A 112 -14.60 1.83 1.07
C VAL A 112 -14.34 0.84 2.21
N GLU A 113 -15.28 0.68 3.15
CA GLU A 113 -15.20 -0.34 4.20
C GLU A 113 -15.07 -1.73 3.59
N ARG A 114 -15.90 -2.05 2.59
CA ARG A 114 -15.85 -3.36 1.94
C ARG A 114 -14.55 -3.59 1.18
N LEU A 115 -14.04 -2.59 0.47
CA LEU A 115 -12.74 -2.68 -0.21
C LEU A 115 -11.59 -2.88 0.78
N LYS A 116 -11.63 -2.17 1.92
CA LYS A 116 -10.64 -2.31 2.99
C LYS A 116 -10.64 -3.73 3.56
N GLU A 117 -11.80 -4.30 3.86
CA GLU A 117 -11.93 -5.70 4.32
C GLU A 117 -11.33 -6.69 3.32
N ILE A 118 -11.67 -6.55 2.03
CA ILE A 118 -11.16 -7.42 0.97
C ILE A 118 -9.63 -7.29 0.88
N TRP A 119 -9.09 -6.08 0.96
CA TRP A 119 -7.65 -5.82 0.92
C TRP A 119 -6.90 -6.46 2.10
N GLU A 120 -7.47 -6.36 3.30
CA GLU A 120 -6.92 -6.98 4.52
C GLU A 120 -6.91 -8.51 4.45
N GLN A 121 -7.90 -9.11 3.77
CA GLN A 121 -8.04 -10.56 3.62
C GLN A 121 -7.19 -11.13 2.49
N THR A 122 -6.80 -10.31 1.51
CA THR A 122 -6.06 -10.75 0.31
C THR A 122 -4.60 -10.27 0.38
N ALA A 123 -4.33 -9.07 -0.10
CA ALA A 123 -2.98 -8.53 -0.28
C ALA A 123 -2.16 -8.52 1.03
N MET A 124 -2.79 -8.20 2.16
CA MET A 124 -2.10 -8.20 3.45
C MET A 124 -1.77 -9.62 3.96
N GLN A 125 -2.63 -10.61 3.69
CA GLN A 125 -2.37 -12.00 4.08
C GLN A 125 -1.29 -12.63 3.21
N GLU A 126 -1.34 -12.42 1.89
CA GLU A 126 -0.31 -12.91 0.95
C GLU A 126 1.09 -12.44 1.37
N LYS A 127 1.22 -11.17 1.76
CA LYS A 127 2.48 -10.62 2.27
C LYS A 127 2.90 -11.25 3.59
N LYS A 128 1.98 -11.45 4.54
CA LYS A 128 2.26 -12.10 5.82
C LYS A 128 2.77 -13.53 5.61
N SER A 129 2.10 -14.30 4.75
CA SER A 129 2.53 -15.65 4.38
C SER A 129 3.87 -15.68 3.67
N ALA A 130 4.18 -14.68 2.83
CA ALA A 130 5.50 -14.56 2.19
C ALA A 130 6.61 -14.28 3.22
N ALA A 131 6.35 -13.41 4.20
CA ALA A 131 7.30 -13.11 5.28
C ALA A 131 7.57 -14.35 6.16
N GLU A 132 6.52 -15.11 6.52
CA GLU A 132 6.64 -16.33 7.34
C GLU A 132 7.45 -17.43 6.63
N LYS A 133 7.27 -17.60 5.31
CA LYS A 133 8.06 -18.58 4.51
C LYS A 133 9.55 -18.22 4.46
N ASN A 134 9.88 -16.94 4.32
CA ASN A 134 11.26 -16.47 4.29
C ASN A 134 11.96 -16.67 5.64
N VAL A 135 11.24 -16.44 6.76
CA VAL A 135 11.75 -16.70 8.11
C VAL A 135 11.94 -18.20 8.35
N ALA A 136 11.01 -19.05 7.90
CA ALA A 136 11.14 -20.50 8.02
C ALA A 136 12.32 -21.06 7.21
N TYR A 137 12.55 -20.55 5.99
CA TYR A 137 13.71 -20.91 5.17
C TYR A 137 15.03 -20.54 5.87
N ASP A 138 15.16 -19.31 6.36
CA ASP A 138 16.37 -18.82 7.03
C ASP A 138 16.70 -19.60 8.33
N GLN A 139 15.66 -19.95 9.10
CA GLN A 139 15.79 -20.80 10.29
C GLN A 139 16.23 -22.23 9.94
N SER A 140 15.74 -22.81 8.85
CA SER A 140 16.13 -24.15 8.40
C SER A 140 17.59 -24.19 7.90
N VAL A 141 18.04 -23.15 7.20
CA VAL A 141 19.42 -22.99 6.71
C VAL A 141 20.39 -22.77 7.87
N THR A 142 19.98 -21.97 8.87
CA THR A 142 20.77 -21.73 10.09
C THR A 142 20.87 -23.01 10.95
N ALA A 143 19.80 -23.78 11.08
CA ALA A 143 19.81 -25.05 11.81
C ALA A 143 20.68 -26.13 11.13
N GLY A 144 20.62 -26.25 9.79
CA GLY A 144 21.45 -27.18 9.01
C GLY A 144 22.94 -26.87 9.07
N ASN A 145 23.32 -25.59 9.05
CA ASN A 145 24.71 -25.14 9.16
C ASN A 145 25.32 -25.36 10.57
N ILE A 146 24.50 -25.49 11.61
CA ILE A 146 24.96 -25.76 12.99
C ILE A 146 25.25 -27.26 13.18
N SER A 147 24.52 -28.17 12.52
CA SER A 147 24.79 -29.62 12.55
C SER A 147 26.12 -29.99 11.87
N ASP A 148 26.50 -29.30 10.80
CA ASP A 148 27.74 -29.60 10.06
C ASP A 148 29.03 -29.11 10.75
N ARG A 149 28.95 -28.15 11.68
CA ARG A 149 30.14 -27.65 12.40
C ARG A 149 30.63 -28.55 13.52
N LYS A 150 29.85 -29.56 13.95
CA LYS A 150 30.20 -30.42 15.10
C LYS A 150 31.05 -31.65 14.74
N ASN A 151 31.41 -31.87 13.48
CA ASN A 151 32.19 -33.06 13.09
C ASN A 151 33.40 -32.74 12.20
N LYS A 152 34.29 -31.85 12.65
CA LYS A 152 35.63 -31.72 12.06
C LYS A 152 36.68 -31.94 13.16
N PRO A 153 37.49 -33.00 13.10
CA PRO A 153 38.55 -33.20 14.08
C PRO A 153 39.58 -32.07 13.93
N VAL A 154 39.92 -31.45 15.06
CA VAL A 154 41.02 -30.49 15.17
C VAL A 154 42.31 -31.22 14.83
N SER A 155 42.87 -30.92 13.65
CA SER A 155 44.25 -31.27 13.29
C SER A 155 45.05 -29.98 13.12
N GLN A 156 46.05 -29.82 13.99
CA GLN A 156 47.08 -28.79 13.90
C GLN A 156 48.00 -29.05 12.69
N GLY A 157 48.51 -27.98 12.05
CA GLY A 157 49.61 -28.12 11.09
C GLY A 157 49.87 -26.94 10.15
N LYS A 158 50.64 -25.97 10.65
CA LYS A 158 51.68 -25.11 10.02
C LYS A 158 51.67 -24.74 8.52
N ASP A 159 51.91 -23.44 8.32
CA ASP A 159 52.81 -22.76 7.38
C ASP A 159 52.64 -22.93 5.85
N GLY A 160 52.50 -21.79 5.14
CA GLY A 160 52.91 -21.71 3.73
C GLY A 160 52.19 -20.66 2.86
N LYS A 161 52.89 -19.56 2.59
CA LYS A 161 52.68 -18.53 1.55
C LYS A 161 51.92 -18.98 0.29
N LYS A 162 51.09 -18.07 -0.27
CA LYS A 162 51.24 -17.40 -1.60
C LYS A 162 49.89 -16.81 -2.07
N THR A 163 49.80 -15.47 -2.16
CA THR A 163 49.70 -14.67 -3.42
C THR A 163 48.54 -15.02 -4.34
N GLY A 164 47.69 -14.03 -4.67
CA GLY A 164 46.83 -14.10 -5.84
C GLY A 164 45.71 -13.05 -5.86
N LEU A 165 45.84 -12.08 -6.76
CA LEU A 165 44.84 -11.08 -7.15
C LEU A 165 43.57 -11.73 -7.77
N SER A 166 42.46 -10.97 -7.74
CA SER A 166 41.53 -10.63 -8.85
C SER A 166 40.06 -10.64 -8.38
N VAL A 167 39.38 -9.48 -8.32
CA VAL A 167 38.63 -8.78 -9.40
C VAL A 167 37.17 -9.23 -9.48
N ALA A 168 36.27 -8.22 -9.46
CA ALA A 168 34.94 -8.05 -10.07
C ALA A 168 34.02 -9.28 -10.22
N ILE A 169 32.71 -9.19 -9.98
CA ILE A 169 31.71 -8.20 -10.42
C ILE A 169 30.60 -8.16 -9.36
#